data_AF-A0A4P0XMD7-F1
#
_entry.id   AF-A0A4P0XMD7-F1
#
_cell.length_a   1.000
_cell.length_b   1.000
_cell.length_c   1.000
_cell.angle_alpha   90.00
_cell.angle_beta   90.00
_cell.angle_gamma   90.00
#
_symmetry.space_group_name_H-M   'P 1'
#
loop_
_entity.id
_entity.type
_entity.pdbx_description
1 polymer ?
#
loop_
_entity_poly.entity_id
_entity_poly.type
_entity_poly.pdbx_seq_one_letter_code
_entity_poly.pdbx_strand_id
1 'polypeptide(L)'
;MLLTRLEKSSSGQARDADEIDEEQPRVIVAGFGRFGQIAGRLLLSSGVKMVILDHDPDHVDTLRKFDMKVFYGDATRVDLLESAGAEKAEVLINAIDDPHVSLELVARVKEHFPHLQIISRARDVDHYIQLRQAGVEAPERETFEAALKSGRMTLEALGLGAYEARERADLFRRFNLQMVEEMVAMAENDAASRGGGLQAGTSDMLTGIINEDRHHLSLVQRHGWQGTEEGRHTGGYRR
;
A
#
# COMPACT_ATOMS: atom_id res chain seq x y z
N MET A 1 -67.61 8.02 17.22
CA MET A 1 -67.13 7.71 15.86
C MET A 1 -65.62 7.72 15.87
N LEU A 2 -64.99 6.91 14.99
CA LEU A 2 -63.55 6.69 14.79
C LEU A 2 -62.86 5.59 15.62
N LEU A 3 -63.30 4.39 15.27
CA LEU A 3 -62.51 3.19 15.03
C LEU A 3 -61.25 3.47 14.15
N THR A 4 -60.14 2.79 14.46
CA THR A 4 -59.23 2.06 13.53
C THR A 4 -57.75 2.48 13.43
N ARG A 5 -56.88 1.44 13.55
CA ARG A 5 -55.54 1.20 12.97
C ARG A 5 -54.29 1.75 13.67
N LEU A 6 -53.82 0.93 14.61
CA LEU A 6 -52.41 0.57 14.75
C LEU A 6 -52.00 -0.25 13.50
N GLU A 7 -51.24 0.32 12.57
CA GLU A 7 -50.63 -0.39 11.46
C GLU A 7 -49.12 -0.12 11.41
N LYS A 8 -48.37 -1.23 11.37
CA LYS A 8 -46.94 -1.35 11.12
C LYS A 8 -46.48 -0.48 9.95
N SER A 9 -45.43 0.29 10.12
CA SER A 9 -44.51 0.63 9.03
C SER A 9 -43.22 -0.17 9.17
N SER A 10 -43.30 -1.46 8.83
CA SER A 10 -42.15 -2.18 8.30
C SER A 10 -41.93 -1.69 6.86
N SER A 11 -40.98 -0.80 6.66
CA SER A 11 -40.42 -0.54 5.33
C SER A 11 -38.92 -0.77 5.43
N GLY A 12 -38.50 -2.00 5.12
CA GLY A 12 -37.15 -2.25 4.70
C GLY A 12 -36.90 -1.38 3.46
N GLN A 13 -36.02 -0.40 3.60
CA GLN A 13 -35.46 0.27 2.44
C GLN A 13 -34.66 -0.79 1.70
N ALA A 14 -35.25 -1.28 0.61
CA ALA A 14 -34.48 -1.91 -0.45
C ALA A 14 -33.38 -0.90 -0.83
N ARG A 15 -32.13 -1.32 -0.62
CA ARG A 15 -30.94 -0.57 -1.01
C ARG A 15 -30.99 -0.45 -2.52
N ASP A 16 -31.28 0.74 -3.03
CA ASP A 16 -31.08 1.02 -4.44
C ASP A 16 -29.59 0.82 -4.73
N ALA A 17 -29.29 -0.21 -5.53
CA ALA A 17 -27.98 -0.38 -6.11
C ALA A 17 -27.79 0.75 -7.14
N ASP A 18 -26.80 1.60 -6.91
CA ASP A 18 -26.54 2.78 -7.74
C ASP A 18 -26.43 2.39 -9.24
N GLU A 19 -27.14 3.12 -10.11
CA GLU A 19 -27.18 2.90 -11.57
C GLU A 19 -25.78 3.01 -12.21
N ILE A 20 -25.51 2.13 -13.18
CA ILE A 20 -24.19 1.92 -13.79
C ILE A 20 -23.91 3.02 -14.83
N ASP A 21 -23.21 4.08 -14.42
CA ASP A 21 -22.55 5.06 -15.32
C ASP A 21 -21.76 4.34 -16.45
N GLU A 22 -21.98 4.73 -17.71
CA GLU A 22 -21.49 4.05 -18.93
C GLU A 22 -19.95 4.08 -19.07
N GLU A 23 -19.25 4.96 -18.35
CA GLU A 23 -17.79 4.92 -18.24
C GLU A 23 -17.35 3.98 -17.11
N GLN A 24 -16.93 2.78 -17.50
CA GLN A 24 -16.43 1.78 -16.57
C GLN A 24 -15.17 2.27 -15.84
N PRO A 25 -15.04 2.02 -14.52
CA PRO A 25 -13.91 2.51 -13.74
C PRO A 25 -12.61 1.85 -14.18
N ARG A 26 -11.55 2.65 -14.34
CA ARG A 26 -10.21 2.12 -14.67
C ARG A 26 -9.49 1.56 -13.44
N VAL A 27 -9.87 2.02 -12.25
CA VAL A 27 -9.21 1.67 -10.99
C VAL A 27 -10.23 1.23 -9.95
N ILE A 28 -9.91 0.16 -9.23
CA ILE A 28 -10.63 -0.26 -8.03
C ILE A 28 -9.71 -0.05 -6.82
N VAL A 29 -10.24 0.52 -5.73
CA VAL A 29 -9.52 0.68 -4.47
C VAL A 29 -10.20 -0.18 -3.41
N ALA A 30 -9.54 -1.24 -2.96
CA ALA A 30 -10.02 -2.11 -1.90
C ALA A 30 -9.46 -1.66 -0.54
N GLY A 31 -10.33 -1.16 0.32
CA GLY A 31 -10.00 -0.56 1.60
C GLY A 31 -9.78 0.95 1.49
N PHE A 32 -10.61 1.73 2.18
CA PHE A 32 -10.58 3.19 2.18
C PHE A 32 -10.26 3.78 3.57
N GLY A 33 -9.40 3.10 4.31
CA GLY A 33 -8.75 3.67 5.50
C GLY A 33 -7.69 4.72 5.14
N ARG A 34 -6.79 5.01 6.09
CA ARG A 34 -5.73 6.04 5.94
C ARG A 34 -4.90 5.91 4.65
N PHE A 35 -4.53 4.68 4.28
CA PHE A 35 -3.75 4.42 3.07
C PHE A 35 -4.59 4.64 1.81
N GLY A 36 -5.74 3.96 1.71
CA GLY A 36 -6.66 4.07 0.57
C GLY A 36 -7.18 5.48 0.33
N GLN A 37 -7.42 6.26 1.39
CA GLN A 37 -7.82 7.66 1.30
C GLN A 37 -6.74 8.52 0.62
N ILE A 38 -5.48 8.36 0.97
CA ILE A 38 -4.39 9.14 0.37
C ILE A 38 -4.18 8.73 -1.09
N ALA A 39 -4.15 7.41 -1.37
CA ALA A 39 -4.01 6.89 -2.72
C ALA A 39 -5.20 7.33 -3.62
N GLY A 40 -6.42 7.17 -3.14
CA GLY A 40 -7.63 7.57 -3.85
C GLY A 40 -7.71 9.08 -4.09
N ARG A 41 -7.37 9.92 -3.10
CA ARG A 41 -7.33 11.38 -3.28
C ARG A 41 -6.27 11.83 -4.27
N LEU A 42 -5.11 11.18 -4.30
CA LEU A 42 -4.07 11.45 -5.29
C LEU A 42 -4.60 11.17 -6.70
N LEU A 43 -5.20 9.99 -6.91
CA LEU A 43 -5.80 9.60 -8.20
C LEU A 43 -6.94 10.54 -8.62
N LEU A 44 -7.80 10.92 -7.68
CA LEU A 44 -8.91 11.83 -7.92
C LEU A 44 -8.40 13.19 -8.39
N SER A 45 -7.33 13.71 -7.76
CA SER A 45 -6.70 14.96 -8.18
C SER A 45 -6.09 14.91 -9.59
N SER A 46 -5.82 13.72 -10.11
CA SER A 46 -5.35 13.48 -11.48
C SER A 46 -6.47 13.16 -12.47
N GLY A 47 -7.75 13.27 -12.06
CA GLY A 47 -8.90 12.99 -12.92
C GLY A 47 -9.14 11.50 -13.20
N VAL A 48 -8.55 10.60 -12.41
CA VAL A 48 -8.72 9.15 -12.58
C VAL A 48 -10.05 8.72 -11.96
N LYS A 49 -10.93 8.14 -12.78
CA LYS A 49 -12.17 7.51 -12.32
C LYS A 49 -11.87 6.20 -11.60
N MET A 50 -12.40 6.05 -10.39
CA MET A 50 -12.21 4.87 -9.57
C MET A 50 -13.48 4.45 -8.85
N VAL A 51 -13.55 3.17 -8.49
CA VAL A 51 -14.54 2.61 -7.57
C VAL A 51 -13.86 2.24 -6.27
N ILE A 52 -14.53 2.51 -5.15
CA ILE A 52 -14.03 2.19 -3.81
C ILE A 52 -14.83 1.03 -3.22
N LEU A 53 -14.13 0.07 -2.62
CA LEU A 53 -14.69 -1.00 -1.80
C LEU A 53 -14.27 -0.77 -0.35
N ASP A 54 -15.23 -0.63 0.56
CA ASP A 54 -14.94 -0.54 2.00
C ASP A 54 -16.02 -1.26 2.82
N HIS A 55 -15.65 -1.76 3.99
CA HIS A 55 -16.52 -2.41 4.96
C HIS A 55 -16.92 -1.47 6.12
N ASP A 56 -16.32 -0.27 6.19
CA ASP A 56 -16.65 0.78 7.14
C ASP A 56 -17.74 1.72 6.57
N PRO A 57 -18.94 1.77 7.17
CA PRO A 57 -20.03 2.61 6.69
C PRO A 57 -19.74 4.12 6.80
N ASP A 58 -18.89 4.55 7.73
CA ASP A 58 -18.60 5.97 7.96
C ASP A 58 -17.84 6.58 6.76
N HIS A 59 -17.02 5.78 6.08
CA HIS A 59 -16.32 6.18 4.86
C HIS A 59 -17.28 6.39 3.68
N VAL A 60 -18.34 5.58 3.58
CA VAL A 60 -19.29 5.59 2.45
C VAL A 60 -20.05 6.91 2.37
N ASP A 61 -20.57 7.39 3.50
CA ASP A 61 -21.36 8.62 3.56
C ASP A 61 -20.54 9.87 3.23
N THR A 62 -19.25 9.84 3.57
CA THR A 62 -18.33 10.93 3.24
C THR A 62 -18.05 10.96 1.74
N LEU A 63 -17.82 9.79 1.13
CA LEU A 63 -17.41 9.66 -0.26
C LEU A 63 -18.53 9.91 -1.27
N ARG A 64 -19.77 9.55 -0.94
CA ARG A 64 -20.94 9.84 -1.79
C ARG A 64 -21.13 11.34 -2.03
N LYS A 65 -20.67 12.20 -1.11
CA LYS A 65 -20.70 13.67 -1.28
C LYS A 65 -19.73 14.16 -2.37
N PHE A 66 -18.76 13.33 -2.75
CA PHE A 66 -17.74 13.64 -3.76
C PHE A 66 -18.00 12.93 -5.09
N ASP A 67 -19.23 12.46 -5.32
CA ASP A 67 -19.64 11.76 -6.54
C ASP A 67 -18.78 10.52 -6.85
N MET A 68 -18.22 9.92 -5.79
CA MET A 68 -17.44 8.68 -5.91
C MET A 68 -18.38 7.48 -5.77
N LYS A 69 -18.25 6.52 -6.69
CA LYS A 69 -18.92 5.23 -6.58
C LYS A 69 -18.25 4.39 -5.48
N VAL A 70 -19.03 4.05 -4.46
CA VAL A 70 -18.57 3.26 -3.31
C VAL A 70 -19.47 2.07 -3.11
N PHE A 71 -18.89 0.88 -3.07
CA PHE A 71 -19.61 -0.32 -2.66
C PHE A 71 -19.24 -0.67 -1.22
N TYR A 72 -20.28 -0.87 -0.43
CA TYR A 72 -20.15 -1.33 0.94
C TYR A 72 -20.09 -2.86 0.98
N GLY A 73 -19.00 -3.42 1.50
CA GLY A 73 -18.88 -4.87 1.69
C GLY A 73 -17.46 -5.37 1.84
N ASP A 74 -17.36 -6.68 2.01
CA ASP A 74 -16.10 -7.39 2.04
C ASP A 74 -15.47 -7.44 0.64
N ALA A 75 -14.32 -6.80 0.47
CA ALA A 75 -13.62 -6.72 -0.80
C ALA A 75 -13.13 -8.09 -1.33
N THR A 76 -13.06 -9.13 -0.49
CA THR A 76 -12.72 -10.49 -0.93
C THR A 76 -13.85 -11.18 -1.68
N ARG A 77 -15.07 -10.63 -1.65
CA ARG A 77 -16.21 -11.21 -2.36
C ARG A 77 -16.11 -10.98 -3.86
N VAL A 78 -16.08 -12.08 -4.63
CA VAL A 78 -15.99 -12.05 -6.09
C VAL A 78 -17.18 -11.31 -6.72
N ASP A 79 -18.39 -11.54 -6.22
CA ASP A 79 -19.60 -10.86 -6.71
C ASP A 79 -19.57 -9.34 -6.47
N LEU A 80 -18.92 -8.89 -5.40
CA LEU A 80 -18.67 -7.48 -5.14
C LEU A 80 -17.63 -6.90 -6.10
N LEU A 81 -16.56 -7.64 -6.37
CA LEU A 81 -15.53 -7.24 -7.34
C LEU A 81 -16.10 -7.14 -8.77
N GLU A 82 -16.95 -8.09 -9.17
CA GLU A 82 -17.68 -8.04 -10.45
C GLU A 82 -18.57 -6.80 -10.54
N SER A 83 -19.36 -6.54 -9.49
CA SER A 83 -20.23 -5.35 -9.40
C SER A 83 -19.43 -4.04 -9.45
N ALA A 84 -18.21 -4.05 -8.93
CA ALA A 84 -17.27 -2.93 -8.96
C ALA A 84 -16.59 -2.73 -10.32
N GLY A 85 -16.81 -3.64 -11.28
CA GLY A 85 -16.22 -3.57 -12.62
C GLY A 85 -14.84 -4.21 -12.74
N ALA A 86 -14.49 -5.17 -11.88
CA ALA A 86 -13.18 -5.84 -11.90
C ALA A 86 -12.88 -6.55 -13.23
N GLU A 87 -13.89 -6.91 -14.02
CA GLU A 87 -13.73 -7.48 -15.37
C GLU A 87 -13.13 -6.53 -16.39
N LYS A 88 -13.23 -5.20 -16.17
CA LYS A 88 -12.75 -4.19 -17.12
C LYS A 88 -11.79 -3.18 -16.50
N ALA A 89 -11.66 -3.19 -15.18
CA ALA A 89 -10.68 -2.38 -14.50
C ALA A 89 -9.26 -2.76 -14.96
N GLU A 90 -8.38 -1.77 -15.00
CA GLU A 90 -6.98 -1.98 -15.37
C GLU A 90 -6.12 -2.21 -14.14
N VAL A 91 -6.45 -1.55 -13.03
CA VAL A 91 -5.66 -1.59 -11.80
C VAL A 91 -6.54 -1.77 -10.56
N LEU A 92 -6.14 -2.68 -9.68
CA LEU A 92 -6.63 -2.82 -8.32
C LEU A 92 -5.57 -2.31 -7.34
N ILE A 93 -5.93 -1.31 -6.55
CA ILE A 93 -5.18 -0.92 -5.36
C ILE A 93 -5.72 -1.73 -4.19
N ASN A 94 -4.93 -2.70 -3.72
CA ASN A 94 -5.19 -3.39 -2.47
C ASN A 94 -4.61 -2.57 -1.30
N ALA A 95 -5.48 -1.85 -0.59
CA ALA A 95 -5.13 -0.98 0.53
C ALA A 95 -5.59 -1.54 1.90
N ILE A 96 -6.02 -2.81 1.95
CA ILE A 96 -6.45 -3.51 3.17
C ILE A 96 -5.28 -3.59 4.16
N ASP A 97 -5.57 -3.38 5.45
CA ASP A 97 -4.56 -3.37 6.52
C ASP A 97 -4.28 -4.75 7.12
N ASP A 98 -5.26 -5.64 7.13
CA ASP A 98 -5.09 -7.02 7.56
C ASP A 98 -4.32 -7.85 6.51
N PRO A 99 -3.16 -8.44 6.84
CA PRO A 99 -2.35 -9.20 5.89
C PRO A 99 -3.04 -10.45 5.34
N HIS A 100 -3.87 -11.13 6.13
CA HIS A 100 -4.56 -12.35 5.70
C HIS A 100 -5.65 -12.01 4.68
N VAL A 101 -6.46 -10.99 4.96
CA VAL A 101 -7.51 -10.53 4.05
C VAL A 101 -6.89 -9.95 2.76
N SER A 102 -5.77 -9.23 2.88
CA SER A 102 -4.99 -8.73 1.75
C SER A 102 -4.55 -9.87 0.81
N LEU A 103 -3.94 -10.93 1.36
CA LEU A 103 -3.50 -12.08 0.56
C LEU A 103 -4.68 -12.85 -0.04
N GLU A 104 -5.79 -12.98 0.69
CA GLU A 104 -7.02 -13.60 0.18
C GLU A 104 -7.56 -12.83 -1.03
N LEU A 105 -7.63 -11.50 -0.95
CA LEU A 105 -8.05 -10.66 -2.07
C LEU A 105 -7.14 -10.87 -3.29
N VAL A 106 -5.82 -10.86 -3.09
CA VAL A 106 -4.86 -11.09 -4.18
C VAL A 106 -5.08 -12.44 -4.85
N ALA A 107 -5.25 -13.51 -4.08
CA ALA A 107 -5.48 -14.84 -4.60
C ALA A 107 -6.76 -14.90 -5.47
N ARG A 108 -7.87 -14.35 -4.95
CA ARG A 108 -9.16 -14.33 -5.67
C ARG A 108 -9.08 -13.50 -6.95
N VAL A 109 -8.41 -12.35 -6.91
CA VAL A 109 -8.25 -11.48 -8.07
C VAL A 109 -7.38 -12.12 -9.14
N LYS A 110 -6.27 -12.78 -8.76
CA LYS A 110 -5.43 -13.51 -9.70
C LYS A 110 -6.16 -14.68 -10.36
N GLU A 111 -7.03 -15.35 -9.62
CA GLU A 111 -7.84 -16.46 -10.12
C GLU A 111 -8.93 -16.01 -11.11
N HIS A 112 -9.68 -14.95 -10.77
CA HIS A 112 -10.87 -14.54 -11.53
C HIS A 112 -10.60 -13.43 -12.56
N PHE A 113 -9.64 -12.55 -12.27
CA PHE A 113 -9.32 -11.36 -13.07
C PHE A 113 -7.81 -11.29 -13.40
N PRO A 114 -7.27 -12.26 -14.17
CA PRO A 114 -5.83 -12.36 -14.41
C PRO A 114 -5.23 -11.17 -15.18
N HIS A 115 -6.06 -10.36 -15.83
CA HIS A 115 -5.67 -9.14 -16.53
C HIS A 115 -5.52 -7.93 -15.59
N LEU A 116 -6.10 -7.98 -14.39
CA LEU A 116 -6.14 -6.88 -13.45
C LEU A 116 -4.77 -6.71 -12.77
N GLN A 117 -4.12 -5.58 -12.99
CA GLN A 117 -2.85 -5.29 -12.34
C GLN A 117 -3.09 -4.97 -10.86
N ILE A 118 -2.30 -5.57 -9.97
CA ILE A 118 -2.45 -5.38 -8.53
C ILE A 118 -1.31 -4.52 -7.99
N ILE A 119 -1.66 -3.39 -7.36
CA ILE A 119 -0.76 -2.59 -6.54
C ILE A 119 -1.16 -2.81 -5.08
N SER A 120 -0.30 -3.45 -4.29
CA SER A 120 -0.67 -3.89 -2.95
C SER A 120 0.11 -3.17 -1.86
N ARG A 121 -0.59 -2.74 -0.82
CA ARG A 121 0.01 -2.40 0.47
C ARG A 121 0.57 -3.67 1.12
N ALA A 122 1.77 -3.58 1.66
CA ALA A 122 2.38 -4.55 2.55
C ALA A 122 2.49 -3.95 3.95
N ARG A 123 2.27 -4.75 4.98
CA ARG A 123 2.36 -4.31 6.39
C ARG A 123 3.82 -4.21 6.82
N ASP A 124 4.58 -5.24 6.50
CA ASP A 124 5.97 -5.45 6.89
C ASP A 124 6.70 -6.27 5.81
N VAL A 125 7.92 -6.74 6.13
CA VAL A 125 8.75 -7.52 5.21
C VAL A 125 8.19 -8.93 4.99
N ASP A 126 7.65 -9.57 6.02
CA ASP A 126 7.02 -10.90 5.89
C ASP A 126 5.83 -10.84 4.93
N HIS A 127 4.93 -9.87 5.13
CA HIS A 127 3.78 -9.68 4.25
C HIS A 127 4.22 -9.27 2.83
N TYR A 128 5.28 -8.48 2.68
CA TYR A 128 5.87 -8.17 1.38
C TYR A 128 6.29 -9.44 0.64
N ILE A 129 7.04 -10.33 1.30
CA ILE A 129 7.51 -11.59 0.71
C ILE A 129 6.33 -12.46 0.28
N GLN A 130 5.30 -12.59 1.13
CA GLN A 130 4.09 -13.35 0.80
C GLN A 130 3.35 -12.77 -0.42
N LEU A 131 3.25 -11.45 -0.54
CA LEU A 131 2.63 -10.80 -1.70
C LEU A 131 3.44 -11.00 -2.98
N ARG A 132 4.78 -10.94 -2.90
CA ARG A 132 5.67 -11.24 -4.04
C ARG A 132 5.49 -12.67 -4.52
N GLN A 133 5.46 -13.64 -3.59
CA GLN A 133 5.20 -15.06 -3.89
C GLN A 133 3.79 -15.30 -4.47
N ALA A 134 2.80 -14.49 -4.07
CA ALA A 134 1.46 -14.49 -4.66
C ALA A 134 1.39 -13.81 -6.05
N GLY A 135 2.53 -13.36 -6.61
CA GLY A 135 2.62 -12.79 -7.95
C GLY A 135 2.27 -11.30 -8.02
N VAL A 136 2.32 -10.57 -6.90
CA VAL A 136 2.31 -9.10 -6.90
C VAL A 136 3.72 -8.61 -7.24
N GLU A 137 3.85 -7.73 -8.22
CA GLU A 137 5.17 -7.31 -8.74
C GLU A 137 5.95 -6.45 -7.76
N ALA A 138 5.34 -5.39 -7.22
CA ALA A 138 6.00 -4.45 -6.33
C ALA A 138 5.05 -3.99 -5.21
N PRO A 139 4.92 -4.76 -4.11
CA PRO A 139 4.18 -4.34 -2.93
C PRO A 139 4.83 -3.12 -2.26
N GLU A 140 4.03 -2.21 -1.69
CA GLU A 140 4.53 -1.03 -0.98
C GLU A 140 4.40 -1.21 0.54
N ARG A 141 5.53 -1.19 1.25
CA ARG A 141 5.54 -1.31 2.72
C ARG A 141 5.03 -0.02 3.36
N GLU A 142 3.94 -0.11 4.10
CA GLU A 142 3.12 1.04 4.54
C GLU A 142 3.86 2.15 5.31
N THR A 143 4.92 1.81 6.04
CA THR A 143 5.68 2.76 6.86
C THR A 143 7.05 3.11 6.29
N PHE A 144 7.50 2.43 5.23
CA PHE A 144 8.90 2.48 4.80
C PHE A 144 9.31 3.89 4.32
N GLU A 145 8.60 4.47 3.35
CA GLU A 145 8.90 5.82 2.86
C GLU A 145 8.70 6.91 3.92
N ALA A 146 7.71 6.75 4.81
CA ALA A 146 7.48 7.66 5.92
C ALA A 146 8.65 7.63 6.93
N ALA A 147 9.19 6.44 7.21
CA ALA A 147 10.36 6.25 8.05
C ALA A 147 11.62 6.85 7.41
N LEU A 148 11.84 6.64 6.10
CA LEU A 148 12.97 7.25 5.38
C LEU A 148 12.90 8.79 5.42
N LYS A 149 11.72 9.36 5.22
CA LYS A 149 11.52 10.81 5.35
C LYS A 149 11.83 11.32 6.76
N SER A 150 11.38 10.60 7.79
CA SER A 150 11.67 10.95 9.20
C SER A 150 13.17 10.86 9.52
N GLY A 151 13.85 9.84 8.98
CA GLY A 151 15.31 9.71 9.07
C GLY A 151 16.04 10.88 8.41
N ARG A 152 15.61 11.30 7.21
CA ARG A 152 16.14 12.49 6.52
C ARG A 152 15.99 13.76 7.36
N MET A 153 14.79 14.01 7.87
CA MET A 153 14.52 15.18 8.73
C MET A 153 15.42 15.17 9.99
N THR A 154 15.69 13.98 10.54
CA THR A 154 16.61 13.82 11.66
C THR A 154 18.04 14.16 11.28
N LEU A 155 18.54 13.67 10.12
CA LEU A 155 19.86 14.02 9.62
C LEU A 155 20.00 15.55 9.40
N GLU A 156 19.00 16.19 8.82
CA GLU A 156 18.95 17.63 8.63
C GLU A 156 19.00 18.39 9.97
N ALA A 157 18.23 17.94 10.97
CA ALA A 157 18.25 18.52 12.31
C ALA A 157 19.61 18.35 13.03
N LEU A 158 20.39 17.33 12.66
CA LEU A 158 21.76 17.10 13.13
C LEU A 158 22.81 17.88 12.33
N GLY A 159 22.41 18.69 11.35
CA GLY A 159 23.27 19.62 10.62
C GLY A 159 23.71 19.13 9.23
N LEU A 160 23.17 18.03 8.71
CA LEU A 160 23.39 17.65 7.32
C LEU A 160 22.63 18.56 6.36
N GLY A 161 23.20 18.80 5.17
CA GLY A 161 22.47 19.46 4.09
C GLY A 161 21.32 18.59 3.58
N ALA A 162 20.18 19.21 3.22
CA ALA A 162 18.98 18.50 2.77
C ALA A 162 19.22 17.61 1.53
N TYR A 163 20.08 18.04 0.61
CA TYR A 163 20.48 17.25 -0.55
C TYR A 163 21.26 16.00 -0.12
N GLU A 164 22.27 16.16 0.76
CA GLU A 164 23.07 15.04 1.25
C GLU A 164 22.23 14.05 2.06
N ALA A 165 21.32 14.54 2.91
CA ALA A 165 20.40 13.70 3.67
C ALA A 165 19.49 12.89 2.73
N ARG A 166 19.01 13.50 1.64
CA ARG A 166 18.25 12.80 0.60
C ARG A 166 19.09 11.72 -0.09
N GLU A 167 20.30 12.03 -0.55
CA GLU A 167 21.18 11.06 -1.21
C GLU A 167 21.47 9.84 -0.31
N ARG A 168 21.69 10.07 0.99
CA ARG A 168 21.87 8.98 1.97
C ARG A 168 20.63 8.10 2.10
N ALA A 169 19.44 8.70 2.13
CA ALA A 169 18.19 7.93 2.17
C ALA A 169 17.91 7.19 0.86
N ASP A 170 18.24 7.79 -0.28
CA ASP A 170 18.07 7.17 -1.60
C ASP A 170 19.02 5.97 -1.78
N LEU A 171 20.25 6.08 -1.26
CA LEU A 171 21.20 4.97 -1.19
C LEU A 171 20.69 3.84 -0.28
N PHE A 172 20.24 4.18 0.93
CA PHE A 172 19.66 3.21 1.86
C PHE A 172 18.44 2.51 1.24
N ARG A 173 17.55 3.25 0.57
CA ARG A 173 16.38 2.69 -0.14
C ARG A 173 16.80 1.61 -1.11
N ARG A 174 17.76 1.91 -2.00
CA ARG A 174 18.21 0.96 -3.03
C ARG A 174 18.72 -0.34 -2.41
N PHE A 175 19.55 -0.25 -1.38
CA PHE A 175 20.07 -1.44 -0.70
C PHE A 175 18.97 -2.23 0.01
N ASN A 176 18.08 -1.54 0.72
CA ASN A 176 17.02 -2.21 1.45
C ASN A 176 16.03 -2.92 0.51
N LEU A 177 15.71 -2.34 -0.65
CA LEU A 177 14.88 -2.99 -1.66
C LEU A 177 15.58 -4.22 -2.27
N GLN A 178 16.87 -4.10 -2.60
CA GLN A 178 17.65 -5.22 -3.13
C GLN A 178 17.70 -6.37 -2.13
N MET A 179 18.03 -6.08 -0.87
CA MET A 179 18.08 -7.04 0.22
C MET A 179 16.75 -7.78 0.39
N VAL A 180 15.62 -7.07 0.39
CA VAL A 180 14.30 -7.71 0.51
C VAL A 180 13.98 -8.59 -0.70
N GLU A 181 14.34 -8.19 -1.93
CA GLU A 181 14.17 -9.07 -3.10
C GLU A 181 15.09 -10.31 -3.04
N GLU A 182 16.30 -10.20 -2.48
CA GLU A 182 17.16 -11.36 -2.22
C GLU A 182 16.51 -12.30 -1.20
N MET A 183 15.88 -11.76 -0.15
CA MET A 183 15.11 -12.56 0.81
C MET A 183 13.91 -13.27 0.17
N VAL A 184 13.22 -12.63 -0.79
CA VAL A 184 12.14 -13.27 -1.58
C VAL A 184 12.70 -14.48 -2.33
N ALA A 185 13.82 -14.31 -3.05
CA ALA A 185 14.45 -15.40 -3.80
C ALA A 185 14.93 -16.53 -2.88
N MET A 186 15.45 -16.22 -1.70
CA MET A 186 15.82 -17.22 -0.69
C MET A 186 14.60 -17.99 -0.17
N ALA A 187 13.51 -17.29 0.13
CA ALA A 187 12.28 -17.91 0.61
C ALA A 187 11.64 -18.83 -0.44
N GLU A 188 11.72 -18.48 -1.73
CA GLU A 188 11.27 -19.35 -2.82
C GLU A 188 12.12 -20.63 -2.92
N ASN A 189 13.44 -20.50 -2.83
CA ASN A 189 14.37 -21.64 -2.84
C ASN A 189 14.18 -22.55 -1.62
N ASP A 190 13.94 -21.97 -0.45
CA ASP A 190 13.70 -22.72 0.78
C ASP A 190 12.32 -23.40 0.76
N ALA A 191 11.27 -22.75 0.22
CA ALA A 191 9.97 -23.39 0.01
C ALA A 191 10.03 -24.55 -1.00
N ALA A 192 10.90 -24.44 -2.03
CA ALA A 192 11.14 -25.51 -2.99
C ALA A 192 11.95 -26.69 -2.40
N SER A 193 12.81 -26.43 -1.42
CA SER A 193 13.71 -27.44 -0.83
C SER A 193 13.22 -28.01 0.51
N ARG A 194 12.34 -27.31 1.22
CA ARG A 194 11.62 -27.78 2.41
C ARG A 194 10.13 -27.59 2.18
N GLY A 195 9.37 -28.68 2.16
CA GLY A 195 7.91 -28.61 2.14
C GLY A 195 7.37 -27.90 3.39
N GLY A 196 7.21 -26.58 3.31
CA GLY A 196 6.50 -25.74 4.27
C GLY A 196 7.35 -25.00 5.31
N GLY A 197 7.23 -23.67 5.31
CA GLY A 197 7.25 -22.83 6.51
C GLY A 197 8.60 -22.26 6.95
N LEU A 198 8.95 -21.08 6.44
CA LEU A 198 9.86 -20.16 7.12
C LEU A 198 9.04 -19.11 7.86
N GLN A 199 8.75 -19.36 9.13
CA GLN A 199 8.49 -18.30 10.09
C GLN A 199 9.80 -18.08 10.86
N ALA A 200 10.73 -17.35 10.25
CA ALA A 200 11.75 -16.67 11.03
C ALA A 200 11.03 -15.57 11.81
N GLY A 201 11.21 -15.49 13.14
CA GLY A 201 10.55 -14.47 13.92
C GLY A 201 10.97 -13.06 13.46
N THR A 202 10.07 -12.09 13.51
CA THR A 202 10.33 -10.70 13.09
C THR A 202 11.59 -10.09 13.73
N SER A 203 11.97 -10.55 14.94
CA SER A 203 13.21 -10.17 15.63
C SER A 203 14.49 -10.74 14.99
N ASP A 204 14.44 -11.99 14.51
CA ASP A 204 15.57 -12.63 13.83
C ASP A 204 15.79 -11.98 12.46
N MET A 205 14.68 -11.70 11.76
CA MET A 205 14.69 -10.95 10.51
C MET A 205 15.28 -9.55 10.69
N LEU A 206 14.82 -8.79 11.69
CA LEU A 206 15.34 -7.45 11.98
C LEU A 206 16.84 -7.48 12.31
N THR A 207 17.29 -8.49 13.06
CA THR A 207 18.71 -8.65 13.40
C THR A 207 19.56 -8.94 12.17
N GLY A 208 19.06 -9.78 11.25
CA GLY A 208 19.68 -10.03 9.95
C GLY A 208 19.82 -8.74 9.13
N ILE A 209 18.72 -8.00 8.97
CA ILE A 209 18.66 -6.73 8.24
C ILE A 209 19.68 -5.72 8.79
N ILE A 210 19.72 -5.55 10.12
CA ILE A 210 20.65 -4.58 10.75
C ILE A 210 22.11 -4.97 10.52
N ASN A 211 22.43 -6.26 10.55
CA ASN A 211 23.80 -6.72 10.30
C ASN A 211 24.20 -6.48 8.86
N GLU A 212 23.33 -6.77 7.88
CA GLU A 212 23.56 -6.49 6.47
C GLU A 212 23.73 -5.00 6.18
N ASP A 213 22.83 -4.17 6.72
CA ASP A 213 22.92 -2.71 6.64
C ASP A 213 24.26 -2.21 7.19
N ARG A 214 24.71 -2.73 8.34
CA ARG A 214 26.00 -2.35 8.95
C ARG A 214 27.18 -2.73 8.06
N HIS A 215 27.18 -3.94 7.49
CA HIS A 215 28.24 -4.39 6.61
C HIS A 215 28.33 -3.51 5.35
N HIS A 216 27.19 -3.23 4.71
CA HIS A 216 27.14 -2.42 3.49
C HIS A 216 27.45 -0.93 3.74
N LEU A 217 26.88 -0.32 4.77
CA LEU A 217 27.13 1.09 5.09
C LEU A 217 28.58 1.33 5.54
N SER A 218 29.23 0.34 6.17
CA SER A 218 30.65 0.43 6.53
C SER A 218 31.58 0.47 5.31
N LEU A 219 31.21 -0.17 4.19
CA LEU A 219 31.96 -0.13 2.94
C LEU A 219 31.84 1.24 2.26
N VAL A 220 30.64 1.82 2.28
CA VAL A 220 30.37 3.17 1.75
C VAL A 220 31.09 4.25 2.56
N GLN A 221 31.15 4.12 3.89
CA GLN A 221 31.91 5.04 4.74
C GLN A 221 33.43 4.90 4.60
N ARG A 222 33.96 3.69 4.31
CA ARG A 222 35.39 3.47 4.07
C ARG A 222 35.88 4.05 2.75
N HIS A 223 35.06 4.01 1.70
CA HIS A 223 35.32 4.70 0.43
C HIS A 223 34.78 6.12 0.47
N GLY A 224 35.14 6.85 1.53
CA GLY A 224 34.59 8.15 1.90
C GLY A 224 34.30 9.02 0.68
N TRP A 225 33.04 9.42 0.54
CA TRP A 225 32.69 10.52 -0.34
C TRP A 225 33.40 11.76 0.20
N GLN A 226 34.57 12.05 -0.38
CA GLN A 226 35.24 13.32 -0.22
C GLN A 226 34.31 14.35 -0.83
N GLY A 227 33.55 15.04 0.01
CA GLY A 227 32.82 16.22 -0.41
C GLY A 227 33.80 17.10 -1.17
N THR A 228 33.53 17.32 -2.45
CA THR A 228 34.34 18.24 -3.25
C THR A 228 34.32 19.59 -2.54
N GLU A 229 35.48 20.26 -2.45
CA GLU A 229 35.61 21.56 -1.79
C GLU A 229 34.66 22.64 -2.38
N GLU A 230 34.01 22.36 -3.51
CA GLU A 230 33.00 23.19 -4.16
C GLU A 230 31.64 23.25 -3.43
N GLY A 231 31.42 22.43 -2.40
CA GLY A 231 30.18 22.43 -1.59
C GLY A 231 30.15 23.41 -0.41
N ARG A 232 31.21 24.21 -0.18
CA ARG A 232 31.17 25.27 0.85
C ARG A 232 30.27 26.40 0.36
N HIS A 233 28.97 26.28 0.64
CA HIS A 233 28.08 27.43 0.65
C HIS A 233 28.61 28.46 1.66
N THR A 234 29.30 29.48 1.15
CA THR A 234 29.57 30.73 1.84
C THR A 234 28.28 31.55 1.89
N GLY A 235 27.26 31.00 2.56
CA GLY A 235 26.02 31.70 2.87
C GLY A 235 26.25 32.67 4.02
N GLY A 236 26.86 33.81 3.75
CA GLY A 236 26.94 34.91 4.70
C GLY A 236 25.53 35.43 5.02
N TYR A 237 25.02 35.08 6.20
CA TYR A 237 23.83 35.70 6.75
C TYR A 237 24.20 37.15 7.15
N ARG A 238 23.74 38.14 6.37
CA ARG A 238 23.64 39.53 6.86
C ARG A 238 22.18 39.78 7.25
N ARG A 239 22.04 40.37 8.44
CA ARG A 239 20.80 40.80 9.09
C ARG A 239 19.96 41.72 8.21
#